data_AF-A0A9P0D0Y0-F1
#
_entry.id   AF-A0A9P0D0Y0-F1
#
_cell.length_a   1.000
_cell.length_b   1.000
_cell.length_c   1.000
_cell.angle_alpha   90.00
_cell.angle_beta   90.00
_cell.angle_gamma   90.00
#
_symmetry.space_group_name_H-M   'P 1'
#
loop_
_entity.id
_entity.type
_entity.pdbx_description
1 polymer ?
#
loop_
_entity_poly.entity_id
_entity_poly.type
_entity_poly.pdbx_seq_one_letter_code
_entity_poly.pdbx_strand_id
1 'polypeptide(L)'
;MCKVFFLNTLGISETVVRNELKKSERGGFVSQDIRGRHEPKNKLPEVIKEGIRTQIRSFPVYETHYSREKIKKRKYLGSELNTNKIFSLYKLKYEEEGLPKSQIAKPWVYCHIFNTEFNLGFKLSRRTSNHSRKN
;
A
#
# COMPACT_ATOMS: atom_id res chain seq x y z
N MET A 1 -44.75 33.54 -8.17
CA MET A 1 -43.34 33.46 -8.59
C MET A 1 -43.23 32.41 -9.69
N CYS A 2 -42.76 32.77 -10.90
CA CYS A 2 -42.51 31.79 -11.96
C CYS A 2 -41.06 31.31 -11.93
N LYS A 3 -40.82 30.10 -12.43
CA LYS A 3 -39.49 29.46 -12.45
C LYS A 3 -38.41 30.36 -13.06
N VAL A 4 -38.70 30.99 -14.21
CA VAL A 4 -37.74 31.86 -14.92
C VAL A 4 -37.35 33.06 -14.06
N PHE A 5 -38.34 33.72 -13.46
CA PHE A 5 -38.10 34.86 -12.58
C PHE A 5 -37.28 34.45 -11.35
N PHE A 6 -37.58 33.32 -10.71
CA PHE A 6 -36.83 32.80 -9.56
C PHE A 6 -35.35 32.53 -9.89
N LEU A 7 -35.09 31.82 -10.99
CA LEU A 7 -33.72 31.49 -11.41
C LEU A 7 -32.91 32.74 -11.76
N ASN A 8 -33.51 33.68 -12.48
CA ASN A 8 -32.86 34.94 -12.88
C ASN A 8 -32.62 35.87 -11.68
N THR A 9 -33.56 35.93 -10.74
CA THR A 9 -33.45 36.79 -9.55
C THR A 9 -32.35 36.32 -8.62
N LEU A 10 -32.19 35.00 -8.45
CA LEU A 10 -31.17 34.43 -7.57
C LEU A 10 -29.84 34.13 -8.30
N GLY A 11 -29.81 34.23 -9.63
CA GLY A 11 -28.63 33.89 -10.44
C GLY A 11 -28.24 32.41 -10.36
N ILE A 12 -29.20 31.52 -10.06
CA ILE A 12 -28.96 30.09 -9.86
C ILE A 12 -29.43 29.32 -11.09
N SER A 13 -28.65 28.32 -11.53
CA SER A 13 -29.06 27.45 -12.62
C SER A 13 -30.14 26.46 -12.19
N GLU A 14 -31.00 26.08 -13.13
CA GLU A 14 -32.04 25.08 -12.88
C GLU A 14 -31.46 23.73 -12.38
N THR A 15 -30.28 23.36 -12.87
CA THR A 15 -29.58 22.13 -12.49
C THR A 15 -29.24 22.11 -11.00
N VAL A 16 -28.81 23.25 -10.44
CA VAL A 16 -28.51 23.38 -9.01
C VAL A 16 -29.79 23.15 -8.20
N VAL A 17 -30.89 23.84 -8.57
CA VAL A 17 -32.18 23.70 -7.87
C VAL A 17 -32.67 22.25 -7.87
N ARG A 18 -32.61 21.58 -9.03
CA ARG A 18 -32.99 20.16 -9.14
C ARG A 18 -32.12 19.24 -8.30
N ASN A 19 -30.80 19.46 -8.29
CA ASN A 19 -29.87 18.62 -7.53
C ASN A 19 -30.05 18.81 -6.03
N GLU A 20 -30.27 20.04 -5.56
CA GLU A 20 -30.52 20.31 -4.14
C GLU A 20 -31.89 19.75 -3.70
N LEU A 21 -32.93 19.85 -4.53
CA LEU A 21 -34.21 19.19 -4.25
C LEU A 21 -34.08 17.66 -4.14
N LYS A 22 -33.20 17.03 -4.93
CA LYS A 22 -32.90 15.59 -4.82
C LYS A 22 -32.12 15.22 -3.55
N LYS A 23 -31.35 16.16 -3.01
CA LYS A 23 -30.54 15.99 -1.79
C LYS A 23 -31.28 16.35 -0.50
N SER A 24 -32.46 16.96 -0.62
CA SER A 24 -33.30 17.32 0.51
C SER A 24 -33.89 16.08 1.16
N GLU A 25 -33.70 15.95 2.48
CA GLU A 25 -34.35 14.91 3.28
C GLU A 25 -35.77 15.33 3.69
N ARG A 26 -36.55 14.39 4.22
CA ARG A 26 -37.88 14.68 4.79
C ARG A 26 -37.68 15.62 6.00
N GLY A 27 -38.05 16.89 5.83
CA GLY A 27 -37.85 17.94 6.83
C GLY A 27 -37.17 19.21 6.30
N GLY A 28 -36.76 19.23 5.03
CA GLY A 28 -36.22 20.45 4.38
C GLY A 28 -34.74 20.71 4.66
N PHE A 29 -34.05 19.77 5.31
CA PHE A 29 -32.61 19.81 5.49
C PHE A 29 -31.91 19.18 4.29
N VAL A 30 -30.86 19.85 3.81
CA VAL A 30 -29.99 19.34 2.74
C VAL A 30 -29.00 18.36 3.36
N SER A 31 -28.84 17.18 2.74
CA SER A 31 -27.81 16.21 3.13
C SER A 31 -26.40 16.82 3.15
N GLN A 32 -25.55 16.30 4.04
CA GLN A 32 -24.19 16.81 4.24
C GLN A 32 -23.38 16.78 2.94
N ASP A 33 -22.54 17.79 2.72
CA ASP A 33 -21.62 17.81 1.58
C ASP A 33 -20.62 16.65 1.64
N ILE A 34 -20.73 15.74 0.66
CA ILE A 34 -19.90 14.54 0.50
C ILE A 34 -18.75 14.72 -0.51
N ARG A 35 -18.51 15.94 -1.01
CA ARG A 35 -17.36 16.21 -1.88
C ARG A 35 -16.05 15.81 -1.19
N GLY A 36 -15.17 15.17 -1.95
CA GLY A 36 -13.87 14.69 -1.45
C GLY A 36 -13.94 13.50 -0.47
N ARG A 37 -15.13 12.99 -0.13
CA ARG A 37 -15.29 11.86 0.80
C ARG A 37 -15.33 10.48 0.13
N HIS A 38 -15.04 10.40 -1.17
CA HIS A 38 -14.99 9.14 -1.90
C HIS A 38 -13.68 8.39 -1.62
N GLU A 39 -13.75 7.09 -1.31
CA GLU A 39 -12.56 6.27 -1.11
C GLU A 39 -11.81 6.09 -2.44
N PRO A 40 -10.52 6.46 -2.55
CA PRO A 40 -9.81 6.40 -3.81
C PRO A 40 -9.74 4.95 -4.31
N LYS A 41 -10.17 4.72 -5.57
CA LYS A 41 -10.17 3.39 -6.22
C LYS A 41 -8.79 2.72 -6.27
N ASN A 42 -7.73 3.52 -6.19
CA ASN A 42 -6.35 3.06 -6.21
C ASN A 42 -5.85 2.59 -4.83
N LYS A 43 -6.64 2.74 -3.77
CA LYS A 43 -6.27 2.32 -2.42
C LYS A 43 -6.27 0.80 -2.35
N LEU A 44 -5.12 0.24 -1.99
CA LEU A 44 -5.00 -1.20 -1.77
C LEU A 44 -5.75 -1.58 -0.48
N PRO A 45 -6.55 -2.66 -0.48
CA PRO A 45 -7.21 -3.15 0.72
C PRO A 45 -6.18 -3.52 1.79
N GLU A 46 -6.48 -3.20 3.05
CA GLU A 46 -5.55 -3.38 4.17
C GLU A 46 -5.20 -4.85 4.41
N VAL A 47 -6.12 -5.76 4.11
CA VAL A 47 -5.91 -7.21 4.20
C VAL A 47 -4.71 -7.66 3.36
N ILE A 48 -4.55 -7.11 2.15
CA ILE A 48 -3.41 -7.45 1.28
C ILE A 48 -2.11 -6.92 1.87
N LYS A 49 -2.11 -5.71 2.45
CA LYS A 49 -0.92 -5.16 3.10
C LYS A 49 -0.49 -5.98 4.30
N GLU A 50 -1.45 -6.43 5.12
CA GLU A 50 -1.14 -7.25 6.29
C GLU A 50 -0.59 -8.64 5.90
N GLY A 51 -1.09 -9.22 4.81
CA GLY A 51 -0.53 -10.44 4.23
C GLY A 51 0.95 -10.28 3.86
N ILE A 52 1.31 -9.16 3.21
CA ILE A 52 2.69 -8.83 2.87
C ILE A 52 3.54 -8.66 4.14
N ARG A 53 3.06 -7.89 5.13
CA ARG A 53 3.79 -7.67 6.40
C ARG A 53 4.06 -8.97 7.13
N THR A 54 3.05 -9.83 7.23
CA THR A 54 3.13 -11.13 7.90
C THR A 54 4.18 -12.01 7.24
N GLN A 55 4.20 -12.05 5.92
CA GLN A 55 5.19 -12.83 5.18
C GLN A 55 6.61 -12.24 5.30
N ILE A 56 6.79 -10.91 5.27
CA ILE A 56 8.11 -10.31 5.51
C ILE A 56 8.62 -10.64 6.92
N ARG A 57 7.72 -10.63 7.92
CA ARG A 57 8.05 -10.96 9.32
C ARG A 57 8.39 -12.43 9.54
N SER A 58 7.97 -13.34 8.66
CA SER A 58 8.29 -14.77 8.81
C SER A 58 9.72 -15.13 8.41
N PHE A 59 10.46 -14.25 7.73
CA PHE A 59 11.84 -14.53 7.37
C PHE A 59 12.79 -14.41 8.58
N PRO A 60 13.83 -15.26 8.68
CA PRO A 60 14.83 -15.13 9.71
C PRO A 60 15.63 -13.84 9.51
N VAL A 61 15.72 -13.06 10.58
CA VAL A 61 16.39 -11.77 10.61
C VAL A 61 17.57 -11.83 11.56
N TYR A 62 18.69 -11.28 11.12
CA TYR A 62 19.93 -11.25 11.87
C TYR A 62 20.24 -9.84 12.35
N GLU A 63 20.66 -9.74 13.60
CA GLU A 63 21.13 -8.49 14.18
C GLU A 63 22.63 -8.34 13.96
N THR A 64 23.09 -7.10 13.77
CA THR A 64 24.54 -6.83 13.71
C THR A 64 25.07 -6.80 15.14
N HIS A 65 25.76 -7.87 15.51
CA HIS A 65 26.25 -8.04 16.86
C HIS A 65 27.56 -7.29 17.07
N TYR A 66 27.60 -5.96 17.01
CA TYR A 66 28.73 -5.18 17.53
C TYR A 66 28.32 -3.80 18.09
N SER A 67 28.80 -3.59 19.31
CA SER A 67 28.55 -2.50 20.23
C SER A 67 28.95 -1.12 19.71
N ARG A 68 27.98 -0.37 19.18
CA ARG A 68 27.96 1.09 19.31
C ARG A 68 26.51 1.49 19.55
N GLU A 69 26.25 2.18 20.66
CA GLU A 69 24.89 2.55 21.10
C GLU A 69 24.07 3.33 20.06
N LYS A 70 24.73 3.86 19.02
CA LYS A 70 24.13 4.57 17.87
C LYS A 70 23.73 3.67 16.68
N ILE A 71 24.18 2.40 16.58
CA ILE A 71 23.95 1.49 15.43
C ILE A 71 22.82 0.47 15.72
N LYS A 72 22.09 0.63 16.83
CA LYS A 72 21.24 -0.41 17.43
C LYS A 72 19.90 -0.74 16.75
N LYS A 73 19.66 -0.43 15.46
CA LYS A 73 18.29 -0.56 14.89
C LYS A 73 18.14 -1.23 13.53
N ARG A 74 19.23 -1.42 12.75
CA ARG A 74 19.09 -2.05 11.44
C ARG A 74 19.23 -3.56 11.54
N LYS A 75 18.21 -4.24 11.03
CA LYS A 75 18.09 -5.69 10.98
C LYS A 75 18.44 -6.16 9.57
N TYR A 76 19.03 -7.34 9.44
CA TYR A 76 19.51 -7.84 8.15
C TYR A 76 18.96 -9.22 7.80
N LEU A 77 18.49 -9.38 6.57
CA LEU A 77 18.14 -10.66 5.98
C LEU A 77 19.39 -11.39 5.47
N GLY A 78 19.28 -12.71 5.24
CA GLY A 78 20.36 -13.51 4.67
C GLY A 78 20.82 -12.98 3.31
N SER A 79 22.09 -13.17 2.97
CA SER A 79 22.69 -12.71 1.71
C SER A 79 22.11 -13.38 0.46
N GLU A 80 21.50 -14.55 0.64
CA GLU A 80 20.83 -15.30 -0.42
C GLU A 80 19.50 -14.67 -0.84
N LEU A 81 18.91 -13.85 0.04
CA LEU A 81 17.61 -13.22 -0.20
C LEU A 81 17.81 -11.86 -0.87
N ASN A 82 16.86 -11.51 -1.73
CA ASN A 82 16.70 -10.17 -2.26
C ASN A 82 15.18 -9.87 -2.34
N THR A 83 14.80 -8.61 -2.53
CA THR A 83 13.38 -8.22 -2.56
C THR A 83 12.60 -8.97 -3.63
N ASN A 84 13.22 -9.24 -4.79
CA ASN A 84 12.57 -9.99 -5.89
C ASN A 84 12.33 -11.46 -5.54
N LYS A 85 13.29 -12.15 -4.92
CA LYS A 85 13.20 -13.54 -4.48
C LYS A 85 12.16 -13.70 -3.39
N ILE A 86 12.14 -12.77 -2.44
CA ILE A 86 11.13 -12.73 -1.38
C ILE A 86 9.73 -12.55 -1.98
N PHE A 87 9.58 -11.70 -2.99
CA PHE A 87 8.34 -11.56 -3.76
C PHE A 87 8.00 -12.81 -4.59
N SER A 88 8.98 -13.49 -5.18
CA SER A 88 8.74 -14.77 -5.86
C SER A 88 8.20 -15.82 -4.90
N LEU A 89 8.78 -15.91 -3.69
CA LEU A 89 8.28 -16.80 -2.62
C LEU A 89 6.88 -16.42 -2.14
N TYR A 90 6.56 -15.12 -2.09
CA TYR A 90 5.21 -14.64 -1.81
C TYR A 90 4.22 -15.17 -2.83
N LYS A 91 4.54 -14.99 -4.11
CA LYS A 91 3.68 -15.43 -5.20
C LYS A 91 3.48 -16.94 -5.19
N LEU A 92 4.55 -17.71 -4.98
CA LEU A 92 4.48 -19.17 -4.90
C LEU A 92 3.57 -19.64 -3.75
N LYS A 93 3.73 -19.06 -2.55
CA LYS A 93 2.89 -19.39 -1.39
C LYS A 93 1.40 -19.13 -1.68
N TYR A 94 1.08 -18.02 -2.33
CA TYR A 94 -0.30 -17.69 -2.68
C TYR A 94 -0.87 -18.60 -3.78
N GLU A 95 -0.03 -19.05 -4.71
CA GLU A 95 -0.41 -20.04 -5.73
C GLU A 95 -0.67 -21.42 -5.11
N GLU A 96 0.14 -21.84 -4.12
CA GLU A 96 -0.04 -23.08 -3.35
C GLU A 96 -1.31 -23.06 -2.48
N GLU A 97 -1.62 -21.92 -1.86
CA GLU A 97 -2.84 -21.73 -1.06
C GLU A 97 -4.12 -21.57 -1.91
N GLY A 98 -4.00 -21.53 -3.25
CA GLY A 98 -5.13 -21.41 -4.17
C GLY A 98 -5.86 -20.06 -4.09
N LEU A 99 -5.18 -19.00 -3.64
CA LEU A 99 -5.78 -17.69 -3.45
C LEU A 99 -6.02 -16.98 -4.80
N PRO A 100 -7.11 -16.19 -4.92
CA PRO A 100 -7.43 -15.49 -6.16
C PRO A 100 -6.36 -14.44 -6.49
N LYS A 101 -6.05 -14.27 -7.78
CA LYS A 101 -5.07 -13.28 -8.28
C LYS A 101 -5.36 -11.85 -7.84
N SER A 102 -6.61 -11.52 -7.52
CA SER A 102 -7.03 -10.21 -7.00
C SER A 102 -6.45 -9.89 -5.61
N GLN A 103 -6.04 -10.89 -4.85
CA GLN A 103 -5.41 -10.72 -3.53
C GLN A 103 -3.88 -10.67 -3.59
N ILE A 104 -3.28 -10.99 -4.75
CA ILE A 104 -1.84 -10.91 -4.95
C ILE A 104 -1.47 -9.46 -5.25
N ALA A 105 -0.64 -8.87 -4.40
CA ALA A 105 -0.14 -7.52 -4.60
C ALA A 105 0.80 -7.43 -5.81
N LYS A 106 0.83 -6.24 -6.44
CA LYS A 106 1.79 -5.94 -7.50
C LYS A 106 3.22 -5.89 -6.94
N PRO A 107 4.25 -6.22 -7.74
CA PRO A 107 5.64 -6.21 -7.30
C PRO A 107 6.08 -4.86 -6.70
N TRP A 108 5.69 -3.75 -7.34
CA TRP A 108 6.04 -2.41 -6.86
C TRP A 108 5.47 -2.11 -5.46
N VAL A 109 4.22 -2.54 -5.19
CA VAL A 109 3.57 -2.34 -3.88
C VAL A 109 4.32 -3.13 -2.80
N TYR A 110 4.70 -4.37 -3.13
CA TYR A 110 5.50 -5.21 -2.24
C TYR A 110 6.84 -4.54 -1.89
N CYS A 111 7.58 -4.09 -2.91
CA CYS A 111 8.84 -3.37 -2.72
C CYS A 111 8.66 -2.07 -1.93
N HIS A 112 7.57 -1.35 -2.19
CA HIS A 112 7.26 -0.12 -1.46
C HIS A 112 7.07 -0.40 0.03
N ILE A 113 6.18 -1.33 0.39
CA ILE A 113 5.92 -1.74 1.78
C ILE A 113 7.21 -2.21 2.45
N PHE A 114 8.01 -3.05 1.76
CA PHE A 114 9.29 -3.52 2.28
C PHE A 114 10.24 -2.35 2.60
N ASN A 115 10.35 -1.34 1.72
CA ASN A 115 11.30 -0.25 1.90
C ASN A 115 10.81 0.86 2.85
N THR A 116 9.49 1.08 2.96
CA THR A 116 8.94 2.16 3.79
C THR A 116 8.61 1.71 5.20
N GLU A 117 8.09 0.49 5.37
CA GLU A 117 7.64 0.00 6.67
C GLU A 117 8.74 -0.79 7.42
N PHE A 118 9.72 -1.36 6.69
CA PHE A 118 10.76 -2.19 7.29
C PHE A 118 12.16 -1.57 7.18
N ASN A 119 12.83 -1.38 8.30
CA ASN A 119 14.25 -1.01 8.35
C ASN A 119 15.15 -2.26 8.20
N LEU A 120 14.95 -3.02 7.12
CA LEU A 120 15.68 -4.25 6.80
C LEU A 120 16.76 -3.98 5.74
N GLY A 121 17.94 -4.60 5.90
CA GLY A 121 18.99 -4.67 4.87
C GLY A 121 19.23 -6.11 4.45
N PHE A 122 20.01 -6.32 3.39
CA PHE A 122 20.53 -7.65 3.04
C PHE A 122 21.97 -7.75 3.52
N LYS A 123 22.34 -8.90 4.10
CA LYS A 123 23.75 -9.17 4.40
C LYS A 123 24.54 -9.21 3.10
N LEU A 124 25.72 -8.60 3.11
CA LEU A 124 26.68 -8.77 2.02
C LEU A 124 27.18 -10.22 2.07
N SER A 125 27.11 -10.93 0.94
CA SER A 125 27.85 -12.19 0.82
C SER A 125 29.34 -11.88 0.96
N ARG A 126 30.05 -12.66 1.78
CA ARG A 126 31.51 -12.57 1.79
C ARG A 126 31.97 -13.03 0.41
N ARG A 127 32.63 -12.15 -0.35
CA ARG A 127 33.32 -12.51 -1.60
C ARG A 127 34.22 -13.71 -1.28
N THR A 128 33.94 -14.87 -1.85
CA THR A 128 34.93 -15.95 -1.91
C THR A 128 36.02 -15.45 -2.85
N SER A 129 37.18 -15.11 -2.29
CA SER A 129 38.39 -14.88 -3.05
C SER A 129 38.69 -16.14 -3.85
N ASN A 130 38.39 -16.13 -5.15
CA ASN A 130 38.84 -17.17 -6.08
C ASN A 130 40.36 -17.13 -6.15
N HIS A 131 41.03 -17.90 -5.29
CA HIS A 131 42.45 -18.21 -5.43
C HIS A 131 42.58 -19.31 -6.48
N SER A 132 42.41 -18.94 -7.76
CA SER A 132 42.79 -19.80 -8.87
C SER A 132 44.31 -19.76 -8.97
N ARG A 133 44.98 -20.75 -8.35
CA ARG A 133 46.37 -21.07 -8.68
C ARG A 133 46.39 -21.57 -10.12
N LYS A 134 46.95 -20.74 -11.00
CA LYS A 134 47.54 -21.23 -12.25
C LYS A 134 48.63 -22.23 -11.85
N ASN A 135 48.43 -23.49 -12.23
CA ASN A 135 49.52 -24.42 -12.51
C ASN A 135 49.52 -24.65 -14.01
#